data_AF-A0A971KPI8-F1
#
_entry.id   AF-A0A971KPI8-F1
#
_cell.length_a   1.000
_cell.length_b   1.000
_cell.length_c   1.000
_cell.angle_alpha   90.00
_cell.angle_beta   90.00
_cell.angle_gamma   90.00
#
_symmetry.space_group_name_H-M   'P 1'
#
loop_
_entity.id
_entity.type
_entity.pdbx_description
1 polymer ?
#
loop_
_entity_poly.entity_id
_entity_poly.type
_entity_poly.pdbx_seq_one_letter_code
_entity_poly.pdbx_strand_id
1 'polypeptide(L)'
;MKQMELQGKVTHSIFEPHMQNHEGLLRQITQLLESDERIAAAWLLGSLGSGEGDHLSDIDIFVVVFDDHFDAVADFKGSSISTDSMLVKQSVPEVAPPGGAFFHMVYDSSTGPILLDCNLQKCSGAIIPSQVRVLFDHVNLPRSEKPLTWDLQPGPKLTELESYQRDWNMCVYSIPHALKYYVRDPWLEGIPDTHRIERLCFWLGVDSPSFTLEAFGRPAVKVKYIRDLVNCLDSLVPHARARGVDVSEEAIPSIRRFLELSGAFVDGK
;
A
#
# COMPACT_ATOMS: atom_id res chain seq x y z
N MET A 1 14.16 9.81 -2.30
CA MET A 1 13.93 9.68 -0.86
C MET A 1 14.97 8.71 -0.30
N LYS A 2 15.85 9.15 0.60
CA LYS A 2 16.70 8.21 1.36
C LYS A 2 15.75 7.32 2.16
N GLN A 3 15.92 6.00 2.10
CA GLN A 3 15.19 5.04 2.92
C GLN A 3 15.50 5.39 4.38
N MET A 4 14.54 6.01 5.08
CA MET A 4 14.68 6.29 6.50
C MET A 4 14.70 4.95 7.22
N GLU A 5 15.85 4.58 7.79
CA GLU A 5 15.95 3.48 8.74
C GLU A 5 15.09 3.85 9.96
N LEU A 6 13.84 3.39 9.95
CA LEU A 6 12.91 3.58 11.06
C LEU A 6 13.43 2.81 12.28
N GLN A 7 13.66 3.53 13.37
CA GLN A 7 14.00 2.92 14.66
C GLN A 7 12.71 2.45 15.36
N GLY A 8 12.58 1.14 15.58
CA GLY A 8 11.59 0.53 16.49
C GLY A 8 10.59 -0.42 15.82
N LYS A 9 10.63 -1.70 16.21
CA LYS A 9 9.58 -2.68 15.87
C LYS A 9 8.33 -2.41 16.70
N VAL A 10 7.16 -2.38 16.06
CA VAL A 10 5.87 -2.31 16.76
C VAL A 10 5.37 -3.72 17.03
N THR A 11 5.55 -4.18 18.27
CA THR A 11 5.04 -5.48 18.76
C THR A 11 4.01 -5.31 19.88
N HIS A 12 3.50 -4.09 20.05
CA HIS A 12 2.57 -3.77 21.12
C HIS A 12 1.24 -4.53 20.94
N SER A 13 0.70 -5.07 22.04
CA SER A 13 -0.51 -5.91 22.03
C SER A 13 -1.75 -5.22 21.46
N ILE A 14 -1.79 -3.89 21.48
CA ILE A 14 -2.89 -3.13 20.86
C ILE A 14 -3.00 -3.39 19.36
N PHE A 15 -1.87 -3.66 18.67
CA PHE A 15 -1.84 -3.97 17.23
C PHE A 15 -1.92 -5.47 16.93
N GLU A 16 -2.02 -6.34 17.96
CA GLU A 16 -2.16 -7.79 17.77
C GLU A 16 -3.33 -8.16 16.85
N PRO A 17 -4.55 -7.57 16.97
CA PRO A 17 -5.63 -7.91 16.05
C PRO A 17 -5.37 -7.42 14.62
N HIS A 18 -4.60 -6.34 14.44
CA HIS A 18 -4.19 -5.86 13.11
C HIS A 18 -3.21 -6.83 12.45
N MET A 19 -2.22 -7.30 13.22
CA MET A 19 -1.29 -8.34 12.77
C MET A 19 -2.02 -9.64 12.40
N GLN A 20 -3.01 -10.07 13.19
CA GLN A 20 -3.81 -11.25 12.88
C GLN A 20 -4.62 -11.10 11.58
N ASN A 21 -5.23 -9.93 11.35
CA ASN A 21 -5.92 -9.63 10.09
C ASN A 21 -4.94 -9.65 8.91
N HIS A 22 -3.77 -9.05 9.08
CA HIS A 22 -2.70 -9.01 8.09
C HIS A 22 -2.21 -10.42 7.71
N GLU A 23 -1.94 -11.28 8.71
CA GLU A 23 -1.56 -12.67 8.45
C GLU A 23 -2.70 -13.49 7.79
N GLY A 24 -3.95 -13.22 8.19
CA GLY A 24 -5.14 -13.81 7.57
C GLY A 24 -5.22 -13.50 6.09
N LEU A 25 -5.06 -12.21 5.74
CA LEU A 25 -5.03 -11.75 4.35
C LEU A 25 -3.88 -12.38 3.58
N LEU A 26 -2.67 -12.40 4.14
CA LEU A 26 -1.50 -13.01 3.50
C LEU A 26 -1.73 -14.49 3.20
N ARG A 27 -2.31 -15.26 4.14
CA ARG A 27 -2.67 -16.66 3.92
C ARG A 27 -3.69 -16.81 2.78
N GLN A 28 -4.73 -15.98 2.76
CA GLN A 28 -5.75 -16.00 1.72
C GLN A 28 -5.16 -15.71 0.33
N ILE A 29 -4.35 -14.64 0.21
CA ILE A 29 -3.68 -14.28 -1.04
C ILE A 29 -2.72 -15.37 -1.48
N THR A 30 -1.99 -15.97 -0.55
CA THR A 30 -1.08 -17.08 -0.87
C THR A 30 -1.83 -18.28 -1.43
N GLN A 31 -2.96 -18.66 -0.82
CA GLN A 31 -3.81 -19.74 -1.33
C GLN A 31 -4.39 -19.44 -2.70
N LEU A 32 -4.85 -18.21 -2.94
CA LEU A 32 -5.35 -17.77 -4.26
C LEU A 32 -4.25 -17.86 -5.33
N LEU A 33 -3.04 -17.39 -5.01
CA LEU A 33 -1.91 -17.41 -5.93
C LEU A 33 -1.40 -18.83 -6.20
N GLU A 34 -1.29 -19.67 -5.17
CA GLU A 34 -0.78 -21.05 -5.28
C GLU A 34 -1.77 -21.96 -6.03
N SER A 35 -3.07 -21.66 -5.98
CA SER A 35 -4.10 -22.43 -6.71
C SER A 35 -4.34 -21.97 -8.15
N ASP A 36 -3.78 -20.81 -8.56
CA ASP A 36 -3.91 -20.28 -9.91
C ASP A 36 -2.83 -20.87 -10.82
N GLU A 37 -3.24 -21.73 -11.76
CA GLU A 37 -2.34 -22.43 -12.70
C GLU A 37 -1.50 -21.49 -13.58
N ARG A 38 -1.88 -20.21 -13.67
CA ARG A 38 -1.13 -19.19 -14.43
C ARG A 38 0.08 -18.67 -13.65
N ILE A 39 0.13 -18.90 -12.34
CA ILE A 39 1.17 -18.40 -11.44
C ILE A 39 2.22 -19.50 -11.21
N ALA A 40 3.48 -19.18 -11.48
CA ALA A 40 4.59 -20.12 -11.38
C ALA A 40 5.24 -20.13 -9.99
N ALA A 41 5.33 -18.96 -9.34
CA ALA A 41 5.96 -18.79 -8.03
C ALA A 41 5.52 -17.50 -7.35
N ALA A 42 5.71 -17.41 -6.03
CA ALA A 42 5.59 -16.16 -5.30
C ALA A 42 6.52 -16.11 -4.08
N TRP A 43 6.98 -14.92 -3.71
CA TRP A 43 7.75 -14.68 -2.49
C TRP A 43 7.49 -13.29 -1.90
N LEU A 44 7.82 -13.13 -0.62
CA LEU A 44 7.74 -11.85 0.07
C LEU A 44 9.06 -11.09 -0.04
N LEU A 45 8.93 -9.78 -0.22
CA LEU A 45 10.01 -8.80 -0.19
C LEU A 45 9.94 -7.97 1.11
N GLY A 46 10.79 -6.96 1.19
CA GLY A 46 10.76 -5.96 2.25
C GLY A 46 10.93 -6.59 3.63
N SER A 47 10.26 -6.00 4.61
CA SER A 47 10.40 -6.40 6.02
C SER A 47 9.93 -7.84 6.28
N LEU A 48 8.85 -8.28 5.62
CA LEU A 48 8.35 -9.66 5.77
C LEU A 48 9.26 -10.68 5.07
N GLY A 49 9.86 -10.31 3.94
CA GLY A 49 10.81 -11.13 3.20
C GLY A 49 12.12 -11.35 3.94
N SER A 50 12.62 -10.34 4.65
CA SER A 50 13.86 -10.41 5.43
C SER A 50 13.69 -10.95 6.85
N GLY A 51 12.45 -11.16 7.31
CA GLY A 51 12.15 -11.57 8.70
C GLY A 51 12.18 -10.43 9.72
N GLU A 52 12.27 -9.18 9.25
CA GLU A 52 12.29 -7.98 10.10
C GLU A 52 10.92 -7.32 10.29
N GLY A 53 9.85 -7.97 9.81
CA GLY A 53 8.49 -7.48 9.93
C GLY A 53 8.02 -7.25 11.37
N ASP A 54 7.07 -6.33 11.52
CA ASP A 54 6.39 -6.02 12.78
C ASP A 54 4.86 -6.00 12.59
N HIS A 55 4.10 -5.65 13.64
CA HIS A 55 2.63 -5.67 13.59
C HIS A 55 2.04 -4.67 12.59
N LEU A 56 2.85 -3.74 12.05
CA LEU A 56 2.43 -2.70 11.13
C LEU A 56 3.11 -2.81 9.75
N SER A 57 3.84 -3.89 9.48
CA SER A 57 4.46 -4.10 8.17
C SER A 57 3.45 -4.06 7.04
N ASP A 58 3.92 -3.65 5.87
CA ASP A 58 3.19 -3.80 4.61
C ASP A 58 3.44 -5.22 4.06
N ILE A 59 2.56 -5.70 3.16
CA ILE A 59 2.78 -6.93 2.41
C ILE A 59 3.45 -6.58 1.09
N ASP A 60 4.77 -6.75 1.02
CA ASP A 60 5.49 -6.66 -0.25
C ASP A 60 5.56 -8.06 -0.89
N ILE A 61 4.85 -8.29 -1.99
CA ILE A 61 4.83 -9.58 -2.68
C ILE A 61 5.39 -9.46 -4.10
N PHE A 62 6.14 -10.48 -4.50
CA PHE A 62 6.59 -10.67 -5.87
C PHE A 62 5.97 -11.95 -6.42
N VAL A 63 5.29 -11.83 -7.55
CA VAL A 63 4.54 -12.91 -8.18
C VAL A 63 5.09 -13.15 -9.58
N VAL A 64 5.37 -14.40 -9.88
CA VAL A 64 5.87 -14.84 -11.17
C VAL A 64 4.75 -15.51 -11.93
N VAL A 65 4.49 -15.01 -13.14
CA VAL A 65 3.41 -15.51 -14.00
C VAL A 65 4.05 -16.23 -15.18
N PHE A 66 3.47 -17.37 -15.59
CA PHE A 66 3.85 -18.00 -16.85
C PHE A 66 3.68 -17.03 -18.02
N ASP A 67 4.66 -17.00 -18.92
CA ASP A 67 4.80 -15.98 -19.96
C ASP A 67 3.54 -15.82 -20.82
N ASP A 68 2.91 -16.93 -21.23
CA ASP A 68 1.71 -16.97 -22.07
C ASP A 68 0.46 -16.40 -21.38
N HIS A 69 0.49 -16.28 -20.05
CA HIS A 69 -0.61 -15.77 -19.23
C HIS A 69 -0.34 -14.38 -18.66
N PHE A 70 0.87 -13.84 -18.83
CA PHE A 70 1.30 -12.62 -18.17
C PHE A 70 0.37 -11.45 -18.46
N ASP A 71 0.06 -11.17 -19.74
CA ASP A 71 -0.73 -9.99 -20.11
C ASP A 71 -2.16 -10.06 -19.53
N ALA A 72 -2.73 -11.27 -19.41
CA ALA A 72 -4.05 -11.47 -18.84
C ALA A 72 -4.06 -11.28 -17.31
N VAL A 73 -3.00 -11.68 -16.61
CA VAL A 73 -2.87 -11.49 -15.15
C VAL A 73 -2.48 -10.05 -14.80
N ALA A 74 -1.63 -9.44 -15.61
CA ALA A 74 -1.20 -8.06 -15.48
C ALA A 74 -2.30 -7.06 -15.86
N ASP A 75 -3.34 -7.48 -16.58
CA ASP A 75 -4.50 -6.61 -16.81
C ASP A 75 -5.18 -6.28 -15.48
N PHE A 76 -5.42 -4.98 -15.27
CA PHE A 76 -6.03 -4.44 -14.07
C PHE A 76 -7.39 -5.08 -13.78
N LYS A 77 -8.17 -5.41 -14.81
CA LYS A 77 -9.50 -6.04 -14.69
C LYS A 77 -9.44 -7.57 -14.55
N GLY A 78 -8.30 -8.19 -14.87
CA GLY A 78 -8.14 -9.65 -14.97
C GLY A 78 -7.32 -10.32 -13.87
N SER A 79 -6.72 -9.56 -12.96
CA SER A 79 -5.81 -10.13 -11.94
C SER A 79 -6.55 -11.02 -10.93
N SER A 80 -5.94 -12.16 -10.61
CA SER A 80 -6.40 -13.13 -9.59
C SER A 80 -6.28 -12.66 -8.14
N ILE A 81 -5.56 -11.55 -7.87
CA ILE A 81 -5.30 -11.03 -6.51
C ILE A 81 -6.39 -10.02 -6.12
N SER A 82 -7.65 -10.31 -6.40
CA SER A 82 -8.78 -9.45 -6.00
C SER A 82 -9.67 -10.22 -5.04
N THR A 83 -9.98 -9.60 -3.90
CA THR A 83 -10.92 -10.13 -2.91
C THR A 83 -12.02 -9.11 -2.67
N ASP A 84 -13.12 -9.55 -2.04
CA ASP A 84 -14.25 -8.68 -1.69
C ASP A 84 -13.86 -7.54 -0.72
N SER A 85 -12.72 -7.64 -0.04
CA SER A 85 -12.23 -6.62 0.90
C SER A 85 -11.31 -5.59 0.24
N MET A 86 -11.02 -5.67 -1.06
CA MET A 86 -10.12 -4.74 -1.72
C MET A 86 -10.76 -3.34 -1.86
N LEU A 87 -10.12 -2.34 -1.28
CA LEU A 87 -10.54 -0.93 -1.30
C LEU A 87 -9.95 -0.16 -2.48
N VAL A 88 -8.68 -0.44 -2.78
CA VAL A 88 -7.92 0.20 -3.84
C VAL A 88 -7.07 -0.84 -4.53
N LYS A 89 -7.03 -0.75 -5.85
CA LYS A 89 -5.97 -1.30 -6.67
C LYS A 89 -5.51 -0.18 -7.59
N GLN A 90 -4.21 0.08 -7.64
CA GLN A 90 -3.64 1.15 -8.45
C GLN A 90 -2.39 0.65 -9.16
N SER A 91 -2.41 0.64 -10.49
CA SER A 91 -1.21 0.40 -11.29
C SER A 91 -0.22 1.55 -11.12
N VAL A 92 1.04 1.23 -10.83
CA VAL A 92 2.16 2.19 -10.72
C VAL A 92 3.32 1.67 -11.57
N PRO A 93 3.20 1.73 -12.91
CA PRO A 93 4.19 1.12 -13.82
C PRO A 93 5.59 1.73 -13.66
N GLU A 94 5.71 2.94 -13.11
CA GLU A 94 6.99 3.62 -12.89
C GLU A 94 7.92 2.87 -11.94
N VAL A 95 7.38 2.04 -11.05
CA VAL A 95 8.17 1.26 -10.09
C VAL A 95 8.19 -0.24 -10.42
N ALA A 96 7.56 -0.64 -11.53
CA ALA A 96 7.51 -2.04 -11.94
C ALA A 96 8.88 -2.58 -12.36
N PRO A 97 9.15 -3.88 -12.14
CA PRO A 97 10.33 -4.51 -12.71
C PRO A 97 10.31 -4.42 -14.25
N PRO A 98 11.47 -4.41 -14.93
CA PRO A 98 11.52 -4.32 -16.39
C PRO A 98 10.71 -5.43 -17.07
N GLY A 99 9.78 -5.04 -17.93
CA GLY A 99 8.86 -5.96 -18.60
C GLY A 99 7.79 -6.60 -17.69
N GLY A 100 7.67 -6.10 -16.47
CA GLY A 100 6.70 -6.54 -15.46
C GLY A 100 5.57 -5.54 -15.24
N ALA A 101 4.84 -5.73 -14.15
CA ALA A 101 3.80 -4.82 -13.69
C ALA A 101 3.91 -4.61 -12.18
N PHE A 102 3.33 -3.53 -11.67
CA PHE A 102 3.29 -3.27 -10.25
C PHE A 102 1.98 -2.59 -9.83
N PHE A 103 1.46 -3.01 -8.69
CA PHE A 103 0.24 -2.48 -8.10
C PHE A 103 0.41 -2.13 -6.63
N HIS A 104 -0.04 -0.94 -6.23
CA HIS A 104 -0.42 -0.68 -4.86
C HIS A 104 -1.83 -1.19 -4.64
N MET A 105 -2.04 -1.91 -3.54
CA MET A 105 -3.34 -2.41 -3.13
C MET A 105 -3.61 -2.03 -1.68
N VAL A 106 -4.88 -1.78 -1.38
CA VAL A 106 -5.36 -1.52 -0.02
C VAL A 106 -6.53 -2.46 0.24
N TYR A 107 -6.46 -3.22 1.31
CA TYR A 107 -7.52 -4.13 1.74
C TYR A 107 -8.12 -3.64 3.04
N ASP A 108 -9.44 -3.75 3.17
CA ASP A 108 -10.12 -3.48 4.41
C ASP A 108 -9.92 -4.59 5.45
N SER A 109 -9.96 -4.20 6.72
CA SER A 109 -10.05 -5.13 7.84
C SER A 109 -10.78 -4.51 9.03
N SER A 110 -11.09 -5.33 10.03
CA SER A 110 -11.74 -4.89 11.27
C SER A 110 -10.92 -3.87 12.08
N THR A 111 -9.62 -3.75 11.83
CA THR A 111 -8.72 -2.76 12.46
C THR A 111 -8.29 -1.64 11.52
N GLY A 112 -8.84 -1.62 10.30
CA GLY A 112 -8.51 -0.67 9.23
C GLY A 112 -7.56 -1.25 8.18
N PRO A 113 -6.97 -0.42 7.31
CA PRO A 113 -6.45 -0.90 6.04
C PRO A 113 -5.12 -1.65 6.17
N ILE A 114 -4.99 -2.71 5.38
CA ILE A 114 -3.74 -3.44 5.15
C ILE A 114 -3.21 -3.05 3.78
N LEU A 115 -1.96 -2.61 3.73
CA LEU A 115 -1.29 -2.21 2.48
C LEU A 115 -0.56 -3.41 1.88
N LEU A 116 -0.66 -3.54 0.56
CA LEU A 116 0.03 -4.57 -0.19
C LEU A 116 0.61 -4.00 -1.47
N ASP A 117 1.91 -4.25 -1.68
CA ASP A 117 2.64 -3.88 -2.89
C ASP A 117 2.95 -5.14 -3.68
N CYS A 118 2.40 -5.24 -4.89
CA CYS A 118 2.49 -6.42 -5.73
C CYS A 118 3.34 -6.18 -6.96
N ASN A 119 4.47 -6.85 -7.07
CA ASN A 119 5.30 -6.92 -8.27
C ASN A 119 4.89 -8.16 -9.09
N LEU A 120 4.73 -8.00 -10.41
CA LEU A 120 4.54 -9.10 -11.35
C LEU A 120 5.71 -9.20 -12.32
N GLN A 121 6.19 -10.41 -12.61
CA GLN A 121 7.19 -10.66 -13.64
C GLN A 121 6.88 -11.93 -14.43
N LYS A 122 7.28 -11.95 -15.71
CA LYS A 122 7.27 -13.17 -16.55
C LYS A 122 8.24 -14.22 -16.00
N CYS A 123 7.84 -15.48 -16.08
CA CYS A 123 8.61 -16.63 -15.61
C CYS A 123 9.99 -16.73 -16.28
N SER A 124 10.09 -16.44 -17.58
CA SER A 124 11.37 -16.49 -18.31
C SER A 124 12.43 -15.52 -17.80
N GLY A 125 12.03 -14.43 -17.13
CA GLY A 125 12.93 -13.41 -16.60
C GLY A 125 13.10 -13.43 -15.08
N ALA A 126 12.43 -14.36 -14.38
CA ALA A 126 12.36 -14.36 -12.93
C ALA A 126 13.57 -15.07 -12.29
N ILE A 127 14.08 -14.48 -11.21
CA ILE A 127 15.17 -15.02 -10.38
C ILE A 127 14.82 -14.74 -8.92
N ILE A 128 14.88 -15.76 -8.06
CA ILE A 128 14.58 -15.64 -6.64
C ILE A 128 15.83 -15.13 -5.89
N PRO A 129 15.79 -13.97 -5.21
CA PRO A 129 16.92 -13.52 -4.40
C PRO A 129 17.11 -14.38 -3.15
N SER A 130 18.31 -14.44 -2.57
CA SER A 130 18.58 -15.24 -1.38
C SER A 130 17.93 -14.67 -0.10
N GLN A 131 17.63 -13.37 -0.08
CA GLN A 131 17.10 -12.64 1.08
C GLN A 131 15.59 -12.42 1.00
N VAL A 132 14.83 -13.45 0.61
CA VAL A 132 13.37 -13.40 0.51
C VAL A 132 12.75 -14.60 1.20
N ARG A 133 11.49 -14.44 1.62
CA ARG A 133 10.68 -15.56 2.09
C ARG A 133 9.86 -16.10 0.93
N VAL A 134 10.29 -17.23 0.36
CA VAL A 134 9.53 -17.93 -0.67
C VAL A 134 8.21 -18.44 -0.07
N LEU A 135 7.09 -18.14 -0.74
CA LEU A 135 5.78 -18.67 -0.40
C LEU A 135 5.59 -20.03 -1.08
N PHE A 136 5.83 -20.07 -2.40
CA PHE A 136 5.86 -21.30 -3.21
C PHE A 136 6.66 -21.07 -4.50
N ASP A 137 7.11 -22.17 -5.12
CA ASP A 137 7.84 -22.18 -6.39
C ASP A 137 7.56 -23.51 -7.12
N HIS A 138 6.67 -23.49 -8.12
CA HIS A 138 6.26 -24.69 -8.86
C HIS A 138 7.27 -25.10 -9.94
N VAL A 139 8.21 -24.23 -10.30
CA VAL A 139 9.07 -24.40 -11.48
C VAL A 139 10.56 -24.47 -11.13
N ASN A 140 10.92 -24.37 -9.86
CA ASN A 140 12.29 -24.37 -9.35
C ASN A 140 13.12 -23.26 -9.99
N LEU A 141 12.67 -22.01 -9.83
CA LEU A 141 13.35 -20.84 -10.39
C LEU A 141 14.81 -20.74 -9.92
N PRO A 142 15.70 -20.20 -10.77
CA PRO A 142 17.08 -19.95 -10.38
C PRO A 142 17.15 -18.97 -9.21
N ARG A 143 18.18 -19.14 -8.37
CA ARG A 143 18.44 -18.28 -7.21
C ARG A 143 19.63 -17.35 -7.45
N SER A 144 19.62 -16.18 -6.81
CA SER A 144 20.69 -15.19 -6.87
C SER A 144 20.99 -14.60 -5.50
N GLU A 145 22.26 -14.36 -5.19
CA GLU A 145 22.67 -13.62 -3.99
C GLU A 145 22.47 -12.11 -4.10
N LYS A 146 22.25 -11.60 -5.32
CA LYS A 146 22.02 -10.17 -5.54
C LYS A 146 20.58 -9.82 -5.18
N PRO A 147 20.35 -8.70 -4.48
CA PRO A 147 19.01 -8.18 -4.28
C PRO A 147 18.38 -7.79 -5.62
N LEU A 148 17.05 -7.78 -5.68
CA LEU A 148 16.32 -7.23 -6.81
C LEU A 148 16.47 -5.70 -6.81
N THR A 149 17.01 -5.17 -7.89
CA THR A 149 17.06 -3.73 -8.14
C THR A 149 16.78 -3.45 -9.60
N TRP A 150 16.09 -2.35 -9.86
CA TRP A 150 15.85 -1.82 -11.20
C TRP A 150 15.64 -0.31 -11.13
N ASP A 151 15.88 0.35 -12.25
CA ASP A 151 15.61 1.79 -12.39
C ASP A 151 14.11 2.06 -12.53
N LEU A 152 13.70 3.28 -12.16
CA LEU A 152 12.33 3.73 -12.41
C LEU A 152 12.02 3.73 -13.90
N GLN A 153 10.84 3.23 -14.24
CA GLN A 153 10.33 3.18 -15.60
C GLN A 153 9.57 4.47 -15.92
N PRO A 154 9.51 4.88 -17.21
CA PRO A 154 8.66 5.98 -17.60
C PRO A 154 7.18 5.64 -17.37
N GLY A 155 6.44 6.56 -16.75
CA GLY A 155 5.01 6.43 -16.54
C GLY A 155 4.19 6.70 -17.81
N PRO A 156 3.00 6.10 -17.97
CA PRO A 156 2.09 6.45 -19.05
C PRO A 156 1.61 7.89 -18.88
N LYS A 157 1.24 8.52 -19.99
CA LYS A 157 0.46 9.76 -19.92
C LYS A 157 -0.96 9.41 -19.49
N LEU A 158 -1.38 9.97 -18.38
CA LEU A 158 -2.73 9.80 -17.86
C LEU A 158 -3.66 10.87 -18.43
N THR A 159 -4.91 10.50 -18.67
CA THR A 159 -6.00 11.46 -18.82
C THR A 159 -6.23 12.22 -17.50
N GLU A 160 -7.01 13.29 -17.56
CA GLU A 160 -7.37 14.07 -16.38
C GLU A 160 -8.02 13.19 -15.31
N LEU A 161 -9.05 12.42 -15.69
CA LEU A 161 -9.78 11.53 -14.79
C LEU A 161 -8.88 10.45 -14.19
N GLU A 162 -8.00 9.83 -14.98
CA GLU A 162 -7.05 8.83 -14.49
C GLU A 162 -6.04 9.44 -13.52
N SER A 163 -5.60 10.67 -13.74
CA SER A 163 -4.73 11.39 -12.80
C SER A 163 -5.45 11.61 -11.46
N TYR A 164 -6.73 11.96 -11.47
CA TYR A 164 -7.50 12.15 -10.23
C TYR A 164 -7.82 10.85 -9.52
N GLN A 165 -8.16 9.80 -10.27
CA GLN A 165 -8.31 8.47 -9.71
C GLN A 165 -7.02 8.03 -9.02
N ARG A 166 -5.87 8.26 -9.67
CA ARG A 166 -4.56 7.95 -9.09
C ARG A 166 -4.29 8.76 -7.83
N ASP A 167 -4.59 10.05 -7.82
CA ASP A 167 -4.39 10.88 -6.63
C ASP A 167 -5.28 10.46 -5.47
N TRP A 168 -6.55 10.17 -5.75
CA TRP A 168 -7.48 9.63 -4.77
C TRP A 168 -6.94 8.34 -4.15
N ASN A 169 -6.60 7.37 -4.99
CA ASN A 169 -6.05 6.09 -4.57
C ASN A 169 -4.76 6.25 -3.76
N MET A 170 -3.89 7.18 -4.16
CA MET A 170 -2.65 7.48 -3.44
C MET A 170 -2.91 8.19 -2.11
N CYS A 171 -3.98 8.97 -1.95
CA CYS A 171 -4.38 9.49 -0.63
C CYS A 171 -4.85 8.35 0.29
N VAL A 172 -5.69 7.46 -0.21
CA VAL A 172 -6.18 6.29 0.54
C VAL A 172 -5.04 5.37 0.97
N TYR A 173 -4.03 5.18 0.12
CA TYR A 173 -2.84 4.38 0.42
C TYR A 173 -1.86 5.10 1.37
N SER A 174 -1.56 6.38 1.12
CA SER A 174 -0.46 7.07 1.84
C SER A 174 -0.82 7.52 3.25
N ILE A 175 -2.11 7.71 3.58
CA ILE A 175 -2.53 8.08 4.94
C ILE A 175 -2.22 6.95 5.96
N PRO A 176 -2.66 5.69 5.76
CA PRO A 176 -2.26 4.58 6.62
C PRO A 176 -0.75 4.38 6.68
N HIS A 177 -0.07 4.54 5.55
CA HIS A 177 1.40 4.45 5.49
C HIS A 177 2.03 5.49 6.43
N ALA A 178 1.64 6.76 6.34
CA ALA A 178 2.16 7.80 7.23
C ALA A 178 1.84 7.53 8.71
N LEU A 179 0.64 7.01 9.03
CA LEU A 179 0.28 6.62 10.39
C LEU A 179 1.22 5.55 10.96
N LYS A 180 1.56 4.53 10.18
CA LYS A 180 2.51 3.48 10.59
C LYS A 180 3.87 4.07 10.96
N TYR A 181 4.35 5.02 10.18
CA TYR A 181 5.62 5.71 10.44
C TYR A 181 5.57 6.53 11.72
N TYR A 182 4.46 7.24 11.98
CA TYR A 182 4.28 7.99 13.23
C TYR A 182 4.10 7.11 14.46
N VAL A 183 3.51 5.93 14.32
CA VAL A 183 3.45 4.96 15.42
C VAL A 183 4.86 4.44 15.76
N ARG A 184 5.69 4.15 14.75
CA ARG A 184 7.07 3.70 14.92
C ARG A 184 7.95 4.78 15.51
N ASP A 185 7.92 5.96 14.91
CA ASP A 185 8.64 7.14 15.36
C ASP A 185 7.69 8.35 15.47
N PRO A 186 7.15 8.62 16.66
CA PRO A 186 6.27 9.76 16.88
C PRO A 186 6.96 11.12 16.64
N TRP A 187 8.30 11.15 16.61
CA TRP A 187 9.10 12.36 16.45
C TRP A 187 9.55 12.60 15.01
N LEU A 188 9.29 11.65 14.11
CA LEU A 188 9.66 11.71 12.69
C LEU A 188 9.39 13.07 12.05
N GLU A 189 10.46 13.72 11.56
CA GLU A 189 10.41 14.98 10.83
C GLU A 189 9.99 14.72 9.38
N GLY A 190 8.69 14.53 9.18
CA GLY A 190 8.11 14.32 7.86
C GLY A 190 6.60 14.40 7.95
N ILE A 191 5.96 15.01 6.97
CA ILE A 191 4.50 15.04 6.83
C ILE A 191 4.05 14.08 5.74
N PRO A 192 2.84 13.52 5.83
CA PRO A 192 2.18 12.95 4.66
C PRO A 192 2.19 13.97 3.52
N ASP A 193 2.29 13.47 2.30
CA ASP A 193 2.23 14.29 1.10
C ASP A 193 0.84 14.96 0.96
N THR A 194 0.72 16.21 1.41
CA THR A 194 -0.51 16.99 1.30
C THR A 194 -0.79 17.51 -0.10
N HIS A 195 0.22 17.54 -0.98
CA HIS A 195 0.09 18.08 -2.32
C HIS A 195 -1.01 17.35 -3.10
N ARG A 196 -1.22 16.05 -2.85
CA ARG A 196 -2.30 15.29 -3.50
C ARG A 196 -3.67 15.75 -3.03
N ILE A 197 -3.88 15.95 -1.73
CA ILE A 197 -5.15 16.44 -1.18
C ILE A 197 -5.42 17.86 -1.67
N GLU A 198 -4.41 18.73 -1.63
CA GLU A 198 -4.53 20.11 -2.13
C GLU A 198 -4.91 20.14 -3.62
N ARG A 199 -4.31 19.27 -4.44
CA ARG A 199 -4.65 19.14 -5.87
C ARG A 199 -6.07 18.62 -6.08
N LEU A 200 -6.52 17.65 -5.27
CA LEU A 200 -7.91 17.17 -5.30
C LEU A 200 -8.90 18.28 -4.91
N CYS A 201 -8.63 19.03 -3.82
CA CYS A 201 -9.41 20.18 -3.40
C CYS A 201 -9.54 21.21 -4.52
N PHE A 202 -8.41 21.64 -5.09
CA PHE A 202 -8.37 22.59 -6.20
C PHE A 202 -9.23 22.14 -7.39
N TRP A 203 -9.09 20.89 -7.81
CA TRP A 203 -9.84 20.36 -8.95
C TRP A 203 -11.34 20.19 -8.68
N LEU A 204 -11.70 19.83 -7.46
CA LEU A 204 -13.10 19.67 -7.04
C LEU A 204 -13.77 21.00 -6.73
N GLY A 205 -13.02 22.12 -6.72
CA GLY A 205 -13.52 23.44 -6.35
C GLY A 205 -13.90 23.53 -4.88
N VAL A 206 -13.20 22.79 -4.03
CA VAL A 206 -13.36 22.78 -2.58
C VAL A 206 -12.18 23.51 -1.96
N ASP A 207 -12.44 24.39 -1.00
CA ASP A 207 -11.39 25.09 -0.28
C ASP A 207 -10.50 24.07 0.45
N SER A 208 -9.21 24.06 0.10
CA SER A 208 -8.25 23.23 0.82
C SER A 208 -8.07 23.80 2.23
N PRO A 209 -8.19 23.00 3.29
CA PRO A 209 -7.82 23.46 4.62
C PRO A 209 -6.33 23.83 4.64
N SER A 210 -5.99 24.86 5.44
CA SER A 210 -4.61 25.22 5.68
C SER A 210 -3.99 24.22 6.65
N PHE A 211 -3.01 23.49 6.17
CA PHE A 211 -2.23 22.53 6.94
C PHE A 211 -1.00 23.24 7.51
N THR A 212 -1.14 23.97 8.62
CA THR A 212 -0.01 24.69 9.23
C THR A 212 0.96 23.74 9.95
N LEU A 213 2.25 23.84 9.61
CA LEU A 213 3.32 22.92 10.01
C LEU A 213 3.99 23.25 11.35
N GLU A 214 3.68 24.39 11.96
CA GLU A 214 4.53 24.96 13.02
C GLU A 214 4.49 24.20 14.37
N ALA A 215 3.74 23.10 14.49
CA ALA A 215 3.53 22.40 15.75
C ALA A 215 3.76 20.88 15.73
N PHE A 216 4.49 20.32 14.77
CA PHE A 216 4.79 18.88 14.69
C PHE A 216 5.71 18.35 15.80
N GLY A 217 6.10 19.18 16.77
CA GLY A 217 6.89 18.78 17.93
C GLY A 217 6.14 17.95 18.97
N ARG A 218 4.89 17.52 18.74
CA ARG A 218 4.14 16.63 19.65
C ARG A 218 3.40 15.53 18.87
N PRO A 219 3.52 14.25 19.28
CA PRO A 219 2.82 13.13 18.63
C PRO A 219 1.31 13.34 18.46
N ALA A 220 0.63 13.83 19.49
CA ALA A 220 -0.81 14.09 19.46
C ALA A 220 -1.22 15.12 18.39
N VAL A 221 -0.36 16.11 18.10
CA VAL A 221 -0.61 17.09 17.03
C VAL A 221 -0.53 16.41 15.66
N LYS A 222 0.38 15.45 15.47
CA LYS A 222 0.48 14.68 14.22
C LYS A 222 -0.74 13.81 14.00
N VAL A 223 -1.22 13.10 15.03
CA VAL A 223 -2.44 12.29 14.93
C VAL A 223 -3.65 13.16 14.62
N LYS A 224 -3.78 14.33 15.28
CA LYS A 224 -4.83 15.31 14.94
C LYS A 224 -4.70 15.78 13.49
N TYR A 225 -3.50 16.06 13.03
CA TYR A 225 -3.27 16.46 11.64
C TYR A 225 -3.71 15.41 10.63
N ILE A 226 -3.37 14.12 10.85
CA ILE A 226 -3.89 13.03 10.02
C ILE A 226 -5.42 12.98 10.07
N ARG A 227 -6.02 13.16 11.24
CA ARG A 227 -7.48 13.21 11.40
C ARG A 227 -8.10 14.32 10.54
N ASP A 228 -7.48 15.49 10.52
CA ASP A 228 -7.93 16.63 9.71
C ASP A 228 -7.78 16.33 8.21
N LEU A 229 -6.70 15.65 7.77
CA LEU A 229 -6.55 15.17 6.40
C LEU A 229 -7.64 14.16 6.01
N VAL A 230 -7.95 13.20 6.89
CA VAL A 230 -9.01 12.20 6.65
C VAL A 230 -10.38 12.87 6.58
N ASN A 231 -10.67 13.84 7.44
CA ASN A 231 -11.91 14.61 7.39
C ASN A 231 -12.03 15.44 6.09
N CYS A 232 -10.91 15.99 5.61
CA CYS A 232 -10.86 16.66 4.32
C CYS A 232 -11.15 15.66 3.19
N LEU A 233 -10.47 14.53 3.15
CA LEU A 233 -10.68 13.52 2.12
C LEU A 233 -12.13 13.00 2.10
N ASP A 234 -12.73 12.80 3.28
CA ASP A 234 -14.15 12.42 3.44
C ASP A 234 -15.10 13.46 2.83
N SER A 235 -14.86 14.75 3.07
CA SER A 235 -15.70 15.82 2.51
C SER A 235 -15.60 15.91 0.98
N LEU A 236 -14.50 15.42 0.39
CA LEU A 236 -14.32 15.35 -1.07
C LEU A 236 -15.07 14.18 -1.73
N VAL A 237 -15.50 13.16 -0.98
CA VAL A 237 -16.13 11.94 -1.53
C VAL A 237 -17.31 12.24 -2.47
N PRO A 238 -18.31 13.08 -2.09
CA PRO A 238 -19.44 13.35 -2.98
C PRO A 238 -19.03 14.04 -4.29
N HIS A 239 -18.03 14.94 -4.20
CA HIS A 239 -17.53 15.69 -5.34
C HIS A 239 -16.70 14.80 -6.29
N ALA A 240 -15.86 13.93 -5.74
CA ALA A 240 -15.07 12.96 -6.49
C ALA A 240 -15.97 12.00 -7.28
N ARG A 241 -17.00 11.42 -6.61
CA ARG A 241 -17.98 10.54 -7.26
C ARG A 241 -18.77 11.25 -8.36
N ALA A 242 -19.20 12.50 -8.12
CA ALA A 242 -19.91 13.29 -9.13
C ALA A 242 -19.06 13.55 -10.40
N ARG A 243 -17.75 13.44 -10.31
CA ARG A 243 -16.81 13.57 -11.42
C ARG A 243 -16.36 12.24 -12.03
N GLY A 244 -16.92 11.11 -11.57
CA GLY A 244 -16.64 9.78 -12.08
C GLY A 244 -15.40 9.10 -11.48
N VAL A 245 -14.85 9.62 -10.39
CA VAL A 245 -13.83 8.90 -9.60
C VAL A 245 -14.53 7.73 -8.90
N ASP A 246 -13.96 6.54 -9.05
CA ASP A 246 -14.39 5.35 -8.34
C ASP A 246 -13.86 5.42 -6.89
N VAL A 247 -14.78 5.59 -5.96
CA VAL A 247 -14.48 5.77 -4.53
C VAL A 247 -15.20 4.68 -3.75
N SER A 248 -14.43 3.72 -3.24
CA SER A 248 -14.93 2.69 -2.34
C SER A 248 -15.61 3.31 -1.11
N GLU A 249 -16.80 2.82 -0.78
CA GLU A 249 -17.58 3.25 0.40
C GLU A 249 -16.84 2.95 1.72
N GLU A 250 -16.01 1.91 1.74
CA GLU A 250 -15.30 1.48 2.94
C GLU A 250 -13.91 2.12 3.11
N ALA A 251 -13.41 2.86 2.11
CA ALA A 251 -12.06 3.43 2.17
C ALA A 251 -11.86 4.38 3.37
N ILE A 252 -12.76 5.36 3.55
CA ILE A 252 -12.67 6.32 4.66
C ILE A 252 -12.98 5.66 6.01
N PRO A 253 -14.07 4.87 6.17
CA PRO A 253 -14.31 4.12 7.40
C PRO A 253 -13.13 3.26 7.84
N SER A 254 -12.48 2.57 6.89
CA SER A 254 -11.29 1.76 7.16
C SER A 254 -10.14 2.59 7.74
N ILE A 255 -9.81 3.72 7.09
CA ILE A 255 -8.74 4.61 7.57
C ILE A 255 -9.06 5.14 8.98
N ARG A 256 -10.33 5.49 9.26
CA ARG A 256 -10.75 5.96 10.59
C ARG A 256 -10.53 4.91 11.68
N ARG A 257 -10.83 3.63 11.42
CA ARG A 257 -10.55 2.54 12.37
C ARG A 257 -9.06 2.46 12.72
N PHE A 258 -8.20 2.55 11.72
CA PHE A 258 -6.75 2.50 11.95
C PHE A 258 -6.19 3.75 12.64
N LEU A 259 -6.78 4.91 12.35
CA LEU A 259 -6.46 6.16 13.04
C LEU A 259 -6.85 6.11 14.52
N GLU A 260 -8.01 5.54 14.86
CA GLU A 260 -8.43 5.33 16.25
C GLU A 260 -7.47 4.40 16.99
N LEU A 261 -7.11 3.27 16.37
CA LEU A 261 -6.14 2.32 16.90
C LEU A 261 -4.77 2.98 17.15
N SER A 262 -4.28 3.74 16.16
CA SER A 262 -3.00 4.45 16.23
C SER A 262 -3.02 5.57 17.28
N GLY A 263 -4.14 6.29 17.38
CA GLY A 263 -4.35 7.35 18.38
C GLY A 263 -4.31 6.80 19.80
N ALA A 264 -4.99 5.69 20.07
CA ALA A 264 -4.97 5.04 21.38
C ALA A 264 -3.56 4.62 21.82
N PHE A 265 -2.72 4.18 20.88
CA PHE A 265 -1.32 3.86 21.16
C PHE A 265 -0.49 5.11 21.49
N VAL A 266 -0.68 6.20 20.74
CA VAL A 266 0.04 7.46 20.95
C VAL A 266 -0.36 8.13 22.26
N ASP A 267 -1.64 8.12 22.62
CA ASP A 267 -2.14 8.73 23.85
C ASP A 267 -1.70 7.95 25.11
N GLY A 268 -1.32 6.68 24.96
CA GLY A 268 -0.80 5.84 26.04
C GLY A 268 0.70 5.98 26.30
N LYS A 269 1.44 6.74 25.49
CA LYS A 269 2.88 7.00 25.63
C LYS A 269 3.15 8.38 26.23
#